data_AF-A0A350AFG3-F1
#
_entry.id   AF-A0A350AFG3-F1
#
_cell.length_a   1.000
_cell.length_b   1.000
_cell.length_c   1.000
_cell.angle_alpha   90.00
_cell.angle_beta   90.00
_cell.angle_gamma   90.00
#
_symmetry.space_group_name_H-M   'P 1'
#
loop_
_entity.id
_entity.type
_entity.pdbx_description
1 polymer ?
#
loop_
_entity_poly.entity_id
_entity_poly.type
_entity_poly.pdbx_seq_one_letter_code
_entity_poly.pdbx_strand_id
1 'polypeptide(L)'
;MKTVLYVLLAVCVVSLGFWAYHENYKTQDAMAEAEAVQTRIGDARARLAVLRAEWAYLNRPDRLRDLAEINFDALALLPLQPEQFGRVDEIPYPPVQTQLPLIDPATSEAITVEEGSL
;
A
#
# COMPACT_ATOMS: atom_id res chain seq x y z
N MET A 1 12.91 -67.00 9.23
CA MET A 1 12.92 -65.83 10.13
C MET A 1 13.83 -64.70 9.64
N LYS A 2 15.12 -64.94 9.35
CA LYS A 2 16.07 -63.87 8.93
C LYS A 2 15.76 -63.21 7.59
N THR A 3 15.30 -63.97 6.60
CA THR A 3 14.91 -63.47 5.27
C THR A 3 13.72 -62.50 5.31
N VAL A 4 12.74 -62.75 6.18
CA VAL A 4 11.58 -61.86 6.36
C VAL A 4 12.04 -60.50 6.90
N LEU A 5 12.97 -60.49 7.86
CA LEU A 5 13.55 -59.25 8.40
C LEU A 5 14.30 -58.45 7.33
N TYR A 6 15.08 -59.12 6.47
CA TYR A 6 15.80 -58.44 5.37
C TYR A 6 14.84 -57.84 4.34
N VAL A 7 13.78 -58.56 3.97
CA VAL A 7 12.76 -58.05 3.04
C VAL A 7 12.03 -56.86 3.65
N LEU A 8 11.65 -56.93 4.92
CA LEU A 8 10.97 -55.83 5.61
C LEU A 8 11.86 -54.58 5.66
N LEU A 9 13.15 -54.75 5.98
CA LEU A 9 14.10 -53.64 6.02
C LEU A 9 14.32 -53.03 4.63
N ALA A 10 14.41 -53.85 3.58
CA ALA A 10 14.48 -53.37 2.20
C ALA A 10 13.23 -52.55 1.81
N VAL A 11 12.03 -53.02 2.16
CA VAL A 11 10.78 -52.28 1.92
C VAL A 11 10.76 -50.97 2.72
N CYS A 12 11.21 -50.98 3.97
CA CYS A 12 11.35 -49.77 4.78
C CYS A 12 12.26 -48.74 4.10
N VAL A 13 13.45 -49.14 3.65
CA VAL A 13 14.41 -48.25 2.99
C VAL A 13 13.85 -47.67 1.70
N VAL A 14 13.20 -48.49 0.86
CA VAL A 14 12.55 -48.02 -0.37
C VAL A 14 11.43 -47.03 -0.06
N SER A 15 10.64 -47.29 0.98
CA SER A 15 9.54 -46.40 1.38
C SER A 15 10.06 -45.05 1.89
N LEU A 16 11.15 -45.04 2.65
CA LEU A 16 11.83 -43.83 3.10
C LEU A 16 12.40 -43.02 1.93
N GLY A 17 13.00 -43.68 0.94
CA GLY A 17 13.47 -43.03 -0.28
C GLY A 17 12.32 -42.38 -1.06
N PHE A 18 11.19 -43.08 -1.20
CA PHE A 18 10.00 -42.54 -1.86
C PHE A 18 9.42 -41.35 -1.10
N TRP A 19 9.32 -41.44 0.23
CA TRP A 19 8.79 -40.37 1.07
C TRP A 19 9.67 -39.10 1.01
N ALA A 20 10.98 -39.25 1.10
CA ALA A 20 11.91 -38.13 0.99
C ALA A 20 11.86 -37.45 -0.39
N TYR A 21 11.71 -38.23 -1.47
CA TYR A 21 11.54 -37.70 -2.82
C TYR A 21 10.22 -36.92 -2.95
N HIS A 22 9.13 -37.47 -2.41
CA HIS A 22 7.81 -36.83 -2.47
C HIS A 22 7.75 -35.52 -1.67
N GLU A 23 8.34 -35.50 -0.48
CA GLU A 23 8.35 -34.28 0.36
C GLU A 23 9.18 -33.17 -0.28
N ASN A 24 10.28 -33.53 -0.95
CA ASN A 24 11.12 -32.59 -1.68
C ASN A 24 10.35 -31.91 -2.84
N TYR A 25 9.39 -32.62 -3.46
CA TYR A 25 8.59 -32.05 -4.55
C TYR A 25 7.67 -30.92 -4.06
N LYS A 26 6.99 -31.10 -2.92
CA LYS A 26 6.11 -30.07 -2.35
C LYS A 26 6.86 -28.78 -2.01
N THR A 27 8.09 -28.91 -1.50
CA THR A 27 8.93 -27.74 -1.22
C THR A 27 9.36 -27.03 -2.48
N GLN A 28 9.71 -27.79 -3.54
CA GLN A 28 10.11 -27.21 -4.81
C GLN A 28 8.97 -26.47 -5.50
N ASP A 29 7.75 -27.00 -5.45
CA ASP A 29 6.57 -26.35 -6.04
C ASP A 29 6.28 -25.00 -5.36
N ALA A 30 6.31 -24.96 -4.03
CA ALA A 30 6.11 -23.72 -3.29
C ALA A 30 7.21 -22.68 -3.56
N MET A 31 8.46 -23.13 -3.73
CA MET A 31 9.57 -22.25 -4.12
C MET A 31 9.38 -21.69 -5.54
N ALA A 32 8.99 -22.53 -6.49
CA ALA A 32 8.73 -22.11 -7.87
C ALA A 32 7.57 -21.09 -7.96
N GLU A 33 6.50 -21.30 -7.19
CA GLU A 33 5.40 -20.34 -7.11
C GLU A 33 5.86 -19.00 -6.52
N ALA A 34 6.64 -19.03 -5.44
CA ALA A 34 7.18 -17.82 -4.83
C ALA A 34 8.09 -17.04 -5.80
N GLU A 35 8.96 -17.73 -6.53
CA GLU A 35 9.81 -17.12 -7.57
C GLU A 35 8.96 -16.49 -8.68
N ALA A 36 7.94 -17.20 -9.18
CA ALA A 36 7.05 -16.66 -10.20
C ALA A 36 6.30 -15.40 -9.72
N VAL A 37 5.84 -15.39 -8.46
CA VAL A 37 5.22 -14.20 -7.85
C VAL A 37 6.21 -13.04 -7.76
N GLN A 38 7.44 -13.28 -7.30
CA GLN A 38 8.47 -12.24 -7.19
C GLN A 38 8.82 -11.63 -8.55
N THR A 39 8.94 -12.44 -9.61
CA THR A 39 9.15 -11.95 -10.97
C THR A 39 8.00 -11.03 -11.42
N ARG A 40 6.74 -11.44 -11.21
CA ARG A 40 5.58 -10.59 -11.53
C ARG A 40 5.57 -9.28 -10.75
N ILE A 41 5.98 -9.30 -9.48
CA ILE A 41 6.12 -8.08 -8.66
C ILE A 41 7.20 -7.16 -9.25
N GLY A 42 8.34 -7.73 -9.67
CA GLY A 42 9.40 -6.99 -10.37
C GLY A 42 8.89 -6.29 -11.61
N ASP A 43 8.20 -7.01 -12.49
CA ASP A 43 7.63 -6.47 -13.73
C ASP A 43 6.60 -5.36 -13.45
N ALA A 44 5.73 -5.56 -12.45
CA ALA A 44 4.74 -4.55 -12.07
C ALA A 44 5.40 -3.27 -11.52
N ARG A 45 6.46 -3.40 -10.71
CA ARG A 45 7.24 -2.26 -10.21
C ARG A 45 7.93 -1.50 -11.33
N ALA A 46 8.49 -2.20 -12.31
CA ALA A 46 9.11 -1.58 -13.48
C ALA A 46 8.08 -0.74 -14.27
N ARG A 47 6.89 -1.28 -14.51
CA ARG A 47 5.78 -0.55 -15.16
C ARG A 47 5.35 0.69 -14.36
N LEU A 48 5.23 0.56 -13.04
CA LEU A 48 4.91 1.70 -12.17
C LEU A 48 5.99 2.79 -12.21
N ALA A 49 7.26 2.43 -12.32
CA ALA A 49 8.34 3.40 -12.44
C ALA A 49 8.21 4.24 -13.73
N VAL A 50 7.90 3.59 -14.85
CA VAL A 50 7.66 4.27 -16.13
C VAL A 50 6.44 5.19 -16.03
N LEU A 51 5.30 4.69 -15.53
CA LEU A 51 4.08 5.50 -15.39
C LEU A 51 4.28 6.71 -14.48
N ARG A 52 5.07 6.58 -13.41
CA ARG A 52 5.42 7.72 -12.54
C ARG A 52 6.28 8.75 -13.27
N ALA A 53 7.21 8.31 -14.10
CA ALA A 53 8.03 9.21 -14.91
C ALA A 53 7.17 9.96 -15.95
N GLU A 54 6.25 9.25 -16.62
CA GLU A 54 5.30 9.86 -17.55
C GLU A 54 4.39 10.87 -16.84
N TRP A 55 3.86 10.52 -15.67
CA TRP A 55 3.05 11.42 -14.87
C TRP A 55 3.83 12.67 -14.44
N ALA A 56 5.07 12.50 -14.01
CA ALA A 56 5.93 13.63 -13.64
C ALA A 56 6.21 14.55 -14.84
N TYR A 57 6.42 13.97 -16.02
CA TYR A 57 6.62 14.73 -17.26
C TYR A 57 5.34 15.48 -17.69
N LEU A 58 4.17 14.85 -17.55
CA LEU A 58 2.88 15.48 -17.85
C LEU A 58 2.53 16.60 -16.88
N ASN A 59 2.88 16.46 -15.59
CA ASN A 59 2.60 17.44 -14.55
C ASN A 59 3.70 18.47 -14.35
N ARG A 60 4.67 18.57 -15.27
CA ARG A 60 5.70 19.60 -15.18
C ARG A 60 5.04 21.00 -15.26
N PRO A 61 5.22 21.88 -14.25
CA PRO A 61 4.50 23.14 -14.18
C PRO A 61 4.79 24.06 -15.38
N ASP A 62 6.03 24.08 -15.87
CA ASP A 62 6.40 24.85 -17.06
C ASP A 62 5.58 24.42 -18.28
N ARG A 63 5.52 23.10 -18.53
CA ARG A 63 4.76 22.54 -19.66
C ARG A 63 3.26 22.82 -19.54
N LEU A 64 2.71 22.72 -18.32
CA LEU A 64 1.30 23.02 -18.07
C LEU A 64 0.99 24.50 -18.33
N ARG A 65 1.91 25.42 -17.99
CA ARG A 65 1.77 26.84 -18.30
C ARG A 65 1.79 27.08 -19.80
N ASP A 66 2.76 26.52 -20.52
CA ASP A 66 2.86 26.63 -21.98
C ASP A 66 1.58 26.10 -22.65
N LEU A 67 1.04 24.96 -22.19
CA LEU A 67 -0.20 24.40 -22.70
C LEU A 67 -1.42 25.27 -22.39
N ALA A 68 -1.49 25.86 -21.20
CA ALA A 68 -2.59 26.76 -20.83
C ALA A 68 -2.55 28.05 -21.66
N GLU A 69 -1.36 28.57 -21.97
CA GLU A 69 -1.18 29.74 -22.82
C GLU A 69 -1.60 29.47 -24.27
N ILE A 70 -1.18 28.35 -24.85
CA ILE A 70 -1.57 27.97 -26.22
C ILE A 70 -3.08 27.73 -26.35
N ASN A 71 -3.74 27.29 -25.27
CA ASN A 71 -5.19 27.01 -25.25
C ASN A 71 -5.99 28.08 -24.49
N PHE A 72 -5.46 29.32 -24.42
CA PHE A 72 -6.06 30.39 -23.62
C PHE A 72 -7.50 30.69 -24.02
N ASP A 73 -7.84 30.65 -25.31
CA ASP A 73 -9.20 30.93 -25.81
C ASP A 73 -10.26 29.99 -25.21
N ALA A 74 -9.88 28.74 -24.90
CA ALA A 74 -10.78 27.74 -24.33
C ALA A 74 -10.72 27.70 -22.79
N LEU A 75 -9.52 27.85 -22.21
CA LEU A 75 -9.32 27.67 -20.77
C LEU A 75 -9.46 28.99 -19.98
N ALA A 76 -9.15 30.13 -20.58
CA ALA A 76 -9.14 31.46 -19.95
C ALA A 76 -8.40 31.49 -18.60
N LEU A 77 -7.35 30.68 -18.47
CA LEU A 77 -6.56 30.56 -17.23
C LEU A 77 -5.45 31.61 -17.20
N LEU A 78 -5.31 32.27 -16.06
CA LEU A 78 -4.23 33.19 -15.75
C LEU A 78 -3.36 32.61 -14.62
N PRO A 79 -2.05 32.92 -14.60
CA PRO A 79 -1.20 32.50 -13.49
C PRO A 79 -1.69 33.13 -12.19
N LEU A 80 -1.78 32.31 -11.13
CA LEU A 80 -2.06 32.76 -9.78
C LEU A 80 -0.96 33.71 -9.32
N GLN A 81 -1.36 34.91 -8.89
CA GLN A 81 -0.47 35.91 -8.33
C GLN A 81 -0.37 35.71 -6.80
N PRO A 82 0.78 35.98 -6.19
CA PRO A 82 0.97 35.85 -4.73
C PRO A 82 -0.11 36.57 -3.91
N GLU A 83 -0.59 37.70 -4.40
CA GLU A 83 -1.59 38.55 -3.75
C GLU A 83 -3.00 37.91 -3.72
N GLN A 84 -3.23 36.86 -4.52
CA GLN A 84 -4.50 36.13 -4.55
C GLN A 84 -4.57 35.01 -3.50
N PHE A 85 -3.47 34.71 -2.82
CA PHE A 85 -3.47 33.79 -1.69
C PHE A 85 -3.93 34.52 -0.42
N GLY A 86 -5.07 34.12 0.13
CA GLY A 86 -5.54 34.62 1.42
C GLY A 86 -4.61 34.21 2.56
N ARG A 87 -4.53 35.04 3.60
CA ARG A 87 -3.75 34.71 4.79
C ARG A 87 -4.49 33.67 5.64
N VAL A 88 -3.74 32.87 6.39
CA VAL A 88 -4.33 31.80 7.23
C VAL A 88 -5.32 32.37 8.27
N ASP A 89 -5.05 33.58 8.77
CA ASP A 89 -5.90 34.33 9.70
C ASP A 89 -7.18 34.88 9.06
N GLU A 90 -7.29 34.87 7.73
CA GLU A 90 -8.47 35.30 6.97
C GLU A 90 -9.40 34.14 6.63
N ILE A 91 -9.04 32.90 6.99
CA ILE A 91 -9.85 31.70 6.76
C ILE A 91 -10.83 31.54 7.94
N PRO A 92 -12.16 31.64 7.72
CA PRO A 92 -13.13 31.35 8.76
C PRO A 92 -13.08 29.87 9.10
N TYR A 93 -12.53 29.53 10.26
CA TYR A 93 -12.59 28.18 10.79
C TYR A 93 -14.01 27.91 11.32
N PRO A 94 -14.57 26.72 11.06
CA PRO A 94 -15.78 26.29 11.74
C PRO A 94 -15.57 26.36 13.26
N PRO A 95 -16.61 26.74 14.04
CA PRO A 95 -16.49 26.72 15.49
C PRO A 95 -16.07 25.32 15.94
N VAL A 96 -15.04 25.25 16.78
CA VAL A 96 -14.61 24.00 17.40
C VAL A 96 -15.78 23.49 18.24
N GLN A 97 -16.43 22.42 17.80
CA GLN A 97 -17.39 21.71 18.63
C GLN A 97 -16.58 20.91 19.66
N THR A 98 -16.27 21.52 20.81
CA THR A 98 -15.58 20.89 21.95
C THR A 98 -16.47 19.88 22.69
N GLN A 99 -17.28 19.11 21.95
CA GLN A 99 -18.07 18.00 22.48
C GLN A 99 -17.67 16.74 21.74
N LEU A 100 -16.39 16.39 21.82
CA LEU A 100 -16.00 15.00 21.72
C LEU A 100 -16.15 14.43 23.13
N PRO A 101 -17.06 13.46 23.36
CA PRO A 101 -17.12 12.78 24.64
C PRO A 101 -15.75 12.17 24.89
N LEU A 102 -15.05 12.63 25.92
CA LEU A 102 -13.89 11.93 26.42
C LEU A 102 -14.44 10.64 27.06
N ILE A 103 -14.44 9.54 26.29
CA ILE A 103 -14.82 8.23 26.81
C ILE A 103 -13.70 7.84 27.76
N ASP A 104 -13.97 7.93 29.07
CA ASP A 104 -13.11 7.32 30.08
C ASP A 104 -13.18 5.79 29.90
N PRO A 105 -12.06 5.13 29.55
CA PRO A 105 -12.05 3.68 29.30
C PRO A 105 -12.40 2.85 30.55
N ALA A 106 -12.43 3.45 31.74
CA ALA A 106 -12.79 2.77 32.98
C ALA A 106 -14.30 2.70 33.26
N THR A 107 -15.07 3.69 32.78
CA THR A 107 -16.48 3.87 33.22
C THR A 107 -17.47 3.86 32.06
N SER A 108 -17.01 4.09 30.82
CA SER A 108 -17.87 4.15 29.63
C SER A 108 -19.06 5.12 29.77
N GLU A 109 -18.86 6.20 30.53
CA GLU A 109 -19.81 7.30 30.69
C GLU A 109 -19.21 8.57 30.08
N ALA A 110 -20.06 9.37 29.42
CA ALA A 110 -19.65 10.63 28.82
C ALA A 110 -19.51 11.72 29.90
N ILE A 111 -18.28 12.18 30.16
CA ILE A 111 -18.04 13.33 31.02
C ILE A 111 -18.42 14.60 30.24
N THR A 112 -19.58 15.18 30.55
CA THR A 112 -19.95 16.51 30.09
C THR A 112 -19.22 17.55 30.95
N VAL A 113 -18.17 18.16 30.39
CA VAL A 113 -17.53 19.31 31.02
C VAL A 113 -18.42 20.53 30.76
N GLU A 114 -19.11 20.99 31.80
CA GLU A 114 -19.86 22.25 31.79
C GLU A 114 -18.87 23.41 31.85
N GLU A 115 -18.84 24.25 30.82
CA GLU A 115 -17.96 25.42 30.73
C GLU A 115 -18.27 26.43 31.84
N GLY A 116 -17.43 26.45 32.87
CA GLY A 116 -17.34 27.55 33.80
C GLY A 116 -16.65 28.75 33.17
N SER A 117 -17.44 29.78 32.86
CA SER A 117 -17.13 31.23 32.93
C SER A 117 -15.66 31.61 33.18
N LEU A 118 -14.98 32.14 32.15
CA LEU A 118 -14.08 33.31 32.23
C LEU A 118 -14.16 34.11 30.93
#